data_AF-A0A2E2SDT0-F1
#
_entry.id   AF-A0A2E2SDT0-F1
#
_cell.length_a   1.000
_cell.length_b   1.000
_cell.length_c   1.000
_cell.angle_alpha   90.00
_cell.angle_beta   90.00
_cell.angle_gamma   90.00
#
_symmetry.space_group_name_H-M   'P 1'
#
loop_
_entity.id
_entity.type
_entity.pdbx_description
1 polymer ?
#
loop_
_entity_poly.entity_id
_entity_poly.type
_entity_poly.pdbx_seq_one_letter_code
_entity_poly.pdbx_strand_id
1 'polypeptide(L)'
;MVAMGTLAQLAMEKSKDLEKVTKFFVDVGLPVNLKQLSMSPLQQSEIDMVIETAFKNPLIQNMNFEVSKELILDSIKKADEVGTHFVSKYGDEAYRRLHG
;
A
#
# COMPACT_ATOMS: atom_id res chain seq x y z
N MET A 1 -9.22 -1.90 -3.61
CA MET A 1 -7.76 -2.13 -3.56
C MET A 1 -6.93 -1.02 -4.21
N VAL A 2 -7.49 0.16 -4.56
CA VAL A 2 -6.69 1.24 -5.18
C VAL A 2 -5.84 1.99 -4.15
N ALA A 3 -6.37 2.28 -2.96
CA ALA A 3 -5.67 3.07 -1.93
C ALA A 3 -4.28 2.49 -1.57
N MET A 4 -4.21 1.23 -1.16
CA MET A 4 -2.93 0.57 -0.86
C MET A 4 -1.99 0.51 -2.09
N GLY A 5 -2.54 0.27 -3.29
CA GLY A 5 -1.76 0.30 -4.53
C GLY A 5 -1.15 1.68 -4.81
N THR A 6 -1.88 2.76 -4.53
CA THR A 6 -1.38 4.14 -4.63
C THR A 6 -0.25 4.40 -3.63
N LEU A 7 -0.37 3.93 -2.37
CA LEU A 7 0.71 4.08 -1.39
C LEU A 7 1.95 3.28 -1.78
N ALA A 8 1.78 2.04 -2.26
CA ALA A 8 2.88 1.23 -2.78
C ALA A 8 3.55 1.92 -3.98
N GLN A 9 2.78 2.47 -4.92
CA GLN A 9 3.34 3.22 -6.04
C GLN A 9 4.13 4.46 -5.59
N LEU A 10 3.60 5.25 -4.64
CA LEU A 10 4.32 6.41 -4.10
C LEU A 10 5.60 6.01 -3.37
N ALA A 11 5.59 4.87 -2.66
CA ALA A 11 6.78 4.32 -2.04
C ALA A 11 7.81 3.87 -3.09
N MET A 12 7.37 3.22 -4.16
CA MET A 12 8.19 2.79 -5.29
C MET A 12 8.90 3.98 -5.96
N GLU A 13 8.16 5.05 -6.20
CA GLU A 13 8.64 6.30 -6.81
C GLU A 13 9.49 7.14 -5.83
N LYS A 14 9.62 6.72 -4.56
CA LYS A 14 10.24 7.50 -3.47
C LYS A 14 9.66 8.92 -3.38
N SER A 15 8.35 9.01 -3.59
CA SER A 15 7.65 10.30 -3.61
C SER A 15 7.61 10.93 -2.22
N LYS A 16 7.90 12.22 -2.16
CA LYS A 16 7.73 13.06 -0.95
C LYS A 16 6.29 13.14 -0.45
N ASP A 17 5.32 12.79 -1.30
CA ASP A 17 3.90 12.87 -0.98
C ASP A 17 3.37 11.62 -0.26
N LEU A 18 4.17 10.56 -0.11
CA LEU A 18 3.76 9.30 0.54
C LEU A 18 3.10 9.56 1.89
N GLU A 19 3.76 10.29 2.78
CA GLU A 19 3.23 10.59 4.13
C GLU A 19 1.97 11.46 4.11
N LYS A 20 1.91 12.45 3.21
CA LYS A 20 0.76 13.33 3.06
C LYS A 20 -0.47 12.56 2.60
N VAL A 21 -0.30 11.68 1.62
CA VAL A 21 -1.38 10.84 1.08
C VAL A 21 -1.79 9.80 2.11
N THR A 22 -0.86 9.16 2.82
CA THR A 22 -1.17 8.25 3.93
C THR A 22 -2.01 8.96 4.99
N LYS A 23 -1.65 10.18 5.40
CA LYS A 23 -2.46 10.94 6.37
C LYS A 23 -3.87 11.18 5.86
N PHE A 24 -4.00 11.62 4.62
CA PHE A 24 -5.31 11.86 4.02
C PHE A 24 -6.15 10.57 4.01
N PHE A 25 -5.57 9.43 3.64
CA PHE A 25 -6.26 8.14 3.63
C PHE A 25 -6.71 7.72 5.03
N VAL A 26 -5.87 7.91 6.05
CA VAL A 26 -6.28 7.70 7.46
C VAL A 26 -7.49 8.56 7.81
N ASP A 27 -7.48 9.84 7.46
CA ASP A 27 -8.54 10.80 7.82
C ASP A 27 -9.88 10.48 7.16
N VAL A 28 -9.86 9.98 5.92
CA VAL A 28 -11.07 9.61 5.19
C VAL A 28 -11.49 8.15 5.39
N GLY A 29 -10.70 7.36 6.13
CA GLY A 29 -10.99 5.96 6.44
C GLY A 29 -10.69 4.99 5.31
N LEU A 30 -9.77 5.33 4.40
CA LEU A 30 -9.24 4.39 3.41
C LEU A 30 -8.17 3.48 4.06
N PRO A 31 -8.04 2.22 3.59
CA PRO A 31 -7.04 1.30 4.14
C PRO A 31 -5.63 1.75 3.76
N VAL A 32 -4.74 1.79 4.74
CA VAL A 32 -3.34 2.21 4.60
C VAL A 32 -2.32 1.13 4.96
N ASN A 33 -2.75 0.03 5.57
CA ASN A 33 -1.90 -1.12 5.90
C ASN A 33 -2.58 -2.46 5.53
N LEU A 34 -1.79 -3.53 5.44
CA LEU A 34 -2.24 -4.86 5.05
C LEU A 34 -3.23 -5.45 6.07
N LYS A 35 -3.05 -5.13 7.36
CA LYS A 35 -3.98 -5.54 8.43
C LYS A 35 -5.40 -5.04 8.17
N GLN A 36 -5.56 -3.80 7.71
CA GLN A 36 -6.87 -3.25 7.34
C GLN A 36 -7.46 -3.94 6.09
N LEU A 37 -6.63 -4.49 5.21
CA LEU A 37 -7.10 -5.28 4.07
C LEU A 37 -7.40 -6.75 4.43
N SER A 38 -7.36 -7.12 5.72
CA SER A 38 -7.42 -8.51 6.18
C SER A 38 -6.34 -9.41 5.56
N MET A 39 -5.29 -8.81 4.99
CA MET A 39 -4.11 -9.51 4.48
C MET A 39 -3.13 -9.66 5.64
N SER A 40 -2.98 -10.90 6.13
CA SER A 40 -2.00 -11.20 7.17
C SER A 40 -0.64 -11.51 6.54
N PRO A 41 0.49 -11.14 7.17
CA PRO A 41 1.85 -11.56 6.75
C PRO A 41 2.01 -13.09 6.62
N LEU A 42 1.07 -13.87 7.14
CA LEU A 42 1.02 -15.33 7.10
C LEU A 42 0.59 -15.90 5.74
N GLN A 43 0.12 -15.08 4.80
CA GLN A 43 -0.32 -15.52 3.47
C GLN A 43 0.68 -15.05 2.40
N GLN A 44 1.93 -15.49 2.49
CA GLN A 44 2.97 -15.19 1.49
C GLN A 44 2.47 -15.45 0.05
N SER A 45 1.64 -16.48 -0.14
CA SER A 45 1.00 -16.81 -1.42
C SER A 45 0.05 -15.72 -1.96
N GLU A 46 -0.65 -14.98 -1.10
CA GLU A 46 -1.52 -13.88 -1.52
C GLU A 46 -0.69 -12.67 -1.98
N ILE A 47 0.38 -12.36 -1.25
CA ILE A 47 1.31 -11.28 -1.62
C ILE A 47 2.00 -11.63 -2.94
N ASP A 48 2.46 -12.87 -3.11
CA ASP A 48 3.09 -13.34 -4.34
C ASP A 48 2.10 -13.22 -5.53
N MET A 49 0.83 -13.57 -5.33
CA MET A 49 -0.21 -13.39 -6.36
C MET A 49 -0.41 -11.91 -6.73
N VAL A 50 -0.40 -11.01 -5.75
CA VAL A 50 -0.49 -9.55 -5.99
C VAL A 50 0.73 -9.07 -6.78
N ILE A 51 1.93 -9.54 -6.42
CA ILE A 51 3.18 -9.19 -7.12
C ILE A 51 3.14 -9.68 -8.57
N GLU A 52 2.77 -10.94 -8.81
CA GLU A 52 2.67 -11.48 -10.16
C GLU A 52 1.63 -10.75 -11.01
N THR A 53 0.49 -10.41 -10.41
CA THR A 53 -0.60 -9.69 -11.09
C THR A 53 -0.18 -8.26 -11.42
N ALA A 54 0.46 -7.58 -10.46
CA ALA A 54 1.02 -6.25 -10.67
C ALA A 54 2.08 -6.29 -11.77
N PHE A 55 3.07 -7.18 -11.66
CA PHE A 55 4.18 -7.30 -12.61
C PHE A 55 3.73 -7.57 -14.06
N LYS A 56 2.63 -8.31 -14.25
CA LYS A 56 2.04 -8.58 -15.57
C LYS A 56 1.18 -7.44 -16.12
N ASN A 57 0.89 -6.40 -15.32
CA ASN A 57 0.05 -5.30 -15.76
C ASN A 57 0.80 -4.45 -16.81
N PRO A 58 0.24 -4.26 -18.02
CA PRO A 58 0.89 -3.46 -19.07
C PRO A 58 1.15 -2.01 -18.65
N LEU A 59 0.40 -1.48 -17.67
CA LEU A 59 0.61 -0.12 -17.17
C LEU A 59 1.95 0.09 -16.49
N ILE A 60 2.60 -0.98 -15.99
CA ILE A 60 3.95 -0.89 -15.41
C ILE A 60 4.96 -0.39 -16.44
N GLN A 61 4.77 -0.69 -17.73
CA GLN A 61 5.66 -0.23 -18.81
C GLN A 61 5.63 1.28 -19.01
N ASN A 62 4.63 1.98 -18.47
CA ASN A 62 4.56 3.45 -18.50
C ASN A 62 5.41 4.11 -17.41
N MET A 63 5.99 3.34 -16.48
CA MET A 63 6.91 3.88 -15.48
C MET A 63 8.21 4.31 -16.14
N ASN A 64 8.76 5.44 -15.69
CA ASN A 64 10.04 5.97 -16.18
C ASN A 64 11.28 5.30 -15.55
N PHE A 65 11.10 4.14 -14.93
CA PHE A 65 12.14 3.31 -14.33
C PHE A 65 11.78 1.82 -14.48
N GLU A 66 12.79 0.96 -14.37
CA GLU A 66 12.60 -0.48 -14.41
C GLU A 66 11.91 -0.97 -13.13
N VAL A 67 10.80 -1.69 -13.28
CA VAL A 67 10.06 -2.28 -12.17
C VAL A 67 10.36 -3.77 -12.10
N SER A 68 10.91 -4.23 -10.97
CA SER A 68 11.11 -5.65 -10.67
C SER A 68 10.08 -6.17 -9.65
N LYS A 69 9.95 -7.49 -9.51
CA LYS A 69 9.09 -8.11 -8.50
C LYS A 69 9.53 -7.78 -7.07
N GLU A 70 10.84 -7.73 -6.85
CA GLU A 70 11.46 -7.33 -5.59
C GLU A 70 11.11 -5.87 -5.26
N LEU A 71 11.17 -4.97 -6.26
CA LEU A 71 10.79 -3.58 -6.07
C LEU A 71 9.31 -3.45 -5.70
N ILE A 72 8.42 -4.23 -6.32
CA ILE A 72 6.99 -4.25 -5.96
C ILE A 72 6.81 -4.71 -4.50
N LEU A 73 7.47 -5.80 -4.11
CA LEU A 73 7.40 -6.33 -2.74
C LEU A 73 7.90 -5.31 -1.71
N ASP A 74 9.05 -4.70 -1.95
CA ASP A 74 9.63 -3.70 -1.06
C ASP A 74 8.74 -2.46 -0.95
N SER A 75 8.10 -2.06 -2.05
CA SER A 75 7.16 -0.94 -2.08
C SER A 75 5.89 -1.22 -1.28
N ILE A 76 5.35 -2.44 -1.37
CA ILE A 76 4.20 -2.89 -0.55
C ILE A 76 4.57 -2.89 0.93
N LYS A 77 5.74 -3.46 1.29
CA LYS A 77 6.24 -3.46 2.67
C LYS A 77 6.43 -2.05 3.20
N LYS A 78 6.97 -1.15 2.38
CA LYS A 78 7.19 0.25 2.79
C LYS A 78 5.87 0.98 3.01
N ALA A 79 4.90 0.78 2.14
CA ALA A 79 3.56 1.33 2.30
C ALA A 79 2.90 0.80 3.59
N ASP A 80 3.02 -0.50 3.88
CA ASP A 80 2.48 -1.12 5.10
C ASP A 80 3.13 -0.57 6.37
N GLU A 81 4.45 -0.43 6.39
CA GLU A 81 5.21 0.16 7.49
C GLU A 81 4.73 1.60 7.78
N VAL A 82 4.65 2.44 6.74
CA VAL A 82 4.22 3.84 6.85
C VAL A 82 2.76 3.91 7.29
N GLY A 83 1.87 3.13 6.69
CA GLY A 83 0.46 3.07 7.06
C GLY A 83 0.25 2.62 8.50
N THR A 84 0.98 1.60 8.95
CA THR A 84 0.94 1.11 10.34
C THR A 84 1.43 2.17 11.32
N HIS A 85 2.52 2.87 10.99
CA HIS A 85 3.00 3.99 11.80
C HIS A 85 1.94 5.10 11.92
N PHE A 86 1.29 5.46 10.82
CA PHE A 86 0.27 6.52 10.81
C PHE A 86 -0.99 6.12 11.57
N VAL A 87 -1.45 4.88 11.45
CA VAL A 87 -2.56 4.35 12.26
C VAL A 87 -2.20 4.37 13.74
N SER A 88 -0.98 3.98 14.11
CA SER A 88 -0.53 4.06 15.51
C SER A 88 -0.49 5.50 16.04
N LYS A 89 -0.24 6.49 15.18
CA LYS A 89 -0.08 7.90 15.57
C LYS A 89 -1.39 8.67 15.59
N TYR A 90 -2.29 8.41 14.64
CA TYR A 90 -3.52 9.20 14.41
C TYR A 90 -4.80 8.43 14.67
N GLY A 91 -4.72 7.12 14.90
CA GLY A 91 -5.87 6.24 15.01
C GLY A 91 -6.44 5.83 13.65
N ASP A 92 -7.47 4.98 13.72
CA ASP A 92 -8.18 4.39 12.58
C ASP A 92 -9.70 4.43 12.81
N GLU A 93 -10.23 5.39 13.59
CA GLU A 93 -11.68 5.49 13.82
C GLU A 93 -12.47 5.68 12.51
N ALA A 94 -11.95 6.51 11.59
CA ALA A 94 -12.59 6.76 10.31
C ALA A 94 -12.72 5.47 9.48
N TYR A 95 -11.66 4.65 9.48
CA TYR A 95 -11.67 3.33 8.84
C TYR A 95 -12.70 2.42 9.49
N ARG A 96 -12.67 2.27 10.82
CA ARG A 96 -13.64 1.42 11.55
C ARG A 96 -15.09 1.84 11.34
N ARG A 97 -15.38 3.14 11.21
CA ARG A 97 -16.73 3.64 10.95
C ARG A 97 -17.29 3.20 9.59
N LEU A 98 -16.42 3.04 8.59
CA LEU A 98 -16.82 2.66 7.23
C LEU A 98 -16.84 1.15 6.99
N HIS A 99 -16.14 0.39 7.84
CA HIS A 99 -15.87 -1.03 7.65
C HIS A 99 -16.30 -1.91 8.84
N GLY A 100 -17.00 -1.35 9.81
CA GLY A 100 -17.57 -2.02 11.00
C GLY A 100 -19.08 -2.19 10.93
#